data_AF-A0A2T6GBE4-F1
#
_entry.id   AF-A0A2T6GBE4-F1
#
_cell.length_a   1.000
_cell.length_b   1.000
_cell.length_c   1.000
_cell.angle_alpha   90.00
_cell.angle_beta   90.00
_cell.angle_gamma   90.00
#
_symmetry.space_group_name_H-M   'P 1'
#
loop_
_entity.id
_entity.type
_entity.pdbx_description
1 polymer ?
#
loop_
_entity_poly.entity_id
_entity_poly.type
_entity_poly.pdbx_seq_one_letter_code
_entity_poly.pdbx_strand_id
1 'polypeptide(L)'
;MKSEEADEVWVRTALIRAGYSDWPLNDRGDLYDALEQVLKADPEGHADFVEPLRSRLSAGDQRAWRAELEQVRKLHGFIKACPECGHKPDLGYQSVAGEVLVVCMNHPDGAVTEGGQSLAEAIARWNRDDVDPLGSERVCFPL
;
A
#
# COMPACT_ATOMS: atom_id res chain seq x y z
N MET A 1 19.42 8.71 -2.74
CA MET A 1 19.56 8.26 -1.34
C MET A 1 18.17 8.37 -0.72
N LYS A 2 17.42 7.25 -0.58
CA LYS A 2 16.10 7.29 0.05
C LYS A 2 16.32 7.66 1.52
N SER A 3 15.58 8.66 2.01
CA SER A 3 15.61 8.99 3.43
C SER A 3 15.04 7.81 4.19
N GLU A 4 15.88 7.11 4.94
CA GLU A 4 15.45 5.98 5.76
C GLU A 4 14.56 6.50 6.90
N GLU A 5 13.39 5.89 7.09
CA GLU A 5 12.46 6.33 8.12
C GLU A 5 12.92 5.89 9.51
N ALA A 6 12.72 6.73 10.53
CA ALA A 6 13.18 6.45 11.90
C ALA A 6 12.65 5.12 12.48
N ASP A 7 11.47 4.67 12.04
CA ASP A 7 10.90 3.39 12.45
C ASP A 7 11.61 2.19 11.79
N GLU A 8 12.04 2.32 10.53
CA GLU A 8 12.83 1.27 9.86
C GLU A 8 14.19 1.10 10.53
N VAL A 9 14.88 2.22 10.81
CA VAL A 9 16.17 2.22 11.51
C VAL A 9 16.03 1.52 12.87
N TRP A 10 14.97 1.82 13.60
CA TRP A 10 14.74 1.26 14.92
C TRP A 10 14.47 -0.25 14.86
N VAL A 11 13.60 -0.69 13.94
CA VAL A 11 13.27 -2.12 13.76
C VAL A 11 14.49 -2.91 13.27
N ARG A 12 15.25 -2.37 12.31
CA ARG A 12 16.52 -2.96 11.87
C ARG A 12 17.49 -3.12 13.03
N THR A 13 17.63 -2.09 13.85
CA THR A 13 18.51 -2.12 15.03
C THR A 13 18.07 -3.19 16.02
N ALA A 14 16.76 -3.36 16.23
CA ALA A 14 16.22 -4.40 17.11
C ALA A 14 16.55 -5.81 16.57
N LEU A 15 16.36 -6.04 15.26
CA LEU A 15 16.70 -7.31 14.61
C LEU A 15 18.21 -7.62 14.68
N ILE A 16 19.06 -6.64 14.40
CA ILE A 16 20.52 -6.79 14.52
C ILE A 16 20.92 -7.18 15.95
N ARG A 17 20.35 -6.50 16.97
CA ARG A 17 20.63 -6.80 18.38
C ARG A 17 20.14 -8.18 18.81
N ALA A 18 19.08 -8.68 18.18
CA ALA A 18 18.57 -10.02 18.40
C ALA A 18 19.36 -11.12 17.65
N GLY A 19 20.39 -10.76 16.88
CA GLY A 19 21.29 -11.70 16.20
C GLY A 19 21.01 -11.90 14.71
N TYR A 20 20.11 -11.12 14.10
CA TYR A 20 19.76 -11.23 12.68
C TYR A 20 20.56 -10.28 11.77
N SER A 21 21.83 -10.01 12.11
CA SER A 21 22.67 -9.05 11.37
C SER A 21 23.00 -9.46 9.94
N ASP A 22 22.98 -10.77 9.68
CA ASP A 22 23.38 -11.33 8.38
C ASP A 22 22.20 -11.41 7.38
N TRP A 23 21.01 -10.97 7.79
CA TRP A 23 19.80 -11.03 6.98
C TRP A 23 19.69 -9.79 6.07
N PRO A 24 19.00 -9.89 4.93
CA PRO A 24 18.71 -8.74 4.08
C PRO A 24 17.68 -7.85 4.79
N LEU A 25 18.15 -6.76 5.40
CA LEU A 25 17.33 -5.79 6.15
C LEU A 25 17.35 -4.39 5.49
N ASN A 26 17.48 -4.33 4.16
CA ASN A 26 17.88 -3.12 3.44
C ASN A 26 16.74 -2.12 3.26
N ASP A 27 15.51 -2.62 3.14
CA ASP A 27 14.31 -1.81 2.99
C ASP A 27 13.16 -2.33 3.85
N ARG A 28 12.00 -1.67 3.76
CA ARG A 28 10.84 -2.00 4.58
C ARG A 28 10.24 -3.38 4.27
N GLY A 29 10.29 -3.81 3.00
CA GLY A 29 9.81 -5.13 2.60
C GLY A 29 10.68 -6.22 3.22
N ASP A 30 11.99 -6.05 3.07
CA ASP A 30 13.03 -6.86 3.73
C ASP A 30 12.77 -7.00 5.25
N LEU A 31 12.41 -5.90 5.94
CA LEU A 31 12.10 -5.93 7.37
C LEU A 31 10.83 -6.73 7.70
N TYR A 32 9.76 -6.59 6.92
CA TYR A 32 8.53 -7.38 7.13
C TYR A 32 8.77 -8.87 6.88
N ASP A 33 9.51 -9.21 5.82
CA ASP A 33 9.86 -10.58 5.49
C ASP A 33 10.74 -11.21 6.58
N ALA A 34 11.70 -10.46 7.12
CA ALA A 34 12.50 -10.89 8.26
C ALA A 34 11.61 -11.17 9.49
N LEU A 35 10.71 -10.26 9.84
CA LEU A 35 9.79 -10.45 10.98
C LEU A 35 8.88 -11.66 10.78
N GLU A 36 8.42 -11.91 9.55
CA GLU A 36 7.63 -13.08 9.23
C GLU A 36 8.42 -14.38 9.38
N GLN A 37 9.68 -14.41 8.93
CA GLN A 37 10.56 -15.57 9.11
C GLN A 37 10.89 -15.85 10.57
N VAL A 38 11.15 -14.80 11.38
CA VAL A 38 11.37 -14.94 12.82
C VAL A 38 10.16 -15.54 13.51
N LEU A 39 8.96 -15.06 13.18
CA LEU A 39 7.71 -15.60 13.75
C LEU A 39 7.43 -17.04 13.27
N LYS A 40 7.73 -17.37 12.01
CA LYS A 40 7.55 -18.74 11.49
C LYS A 40 8.45 -19.76 12.18
N ALA A 41 9.65 -19.35 12.63
CA ALA A 41 10.59 -20.25 13.30
C ALA A 41 10.11 -20.68 14.70
N ASP A 42 9.50 -19.76 15.45
CA ASP A 42 8.88 -20.04 16.75
C ASP A 42 7.70 -19.07 17.00
N PRO A 43 6.48 -19.46 16.59
CA PRO A 43 5.33 -18.56 16.64
C PRO A 43 4.98 -18.10 18.06
N GLU A 44 5.12 -18.97 19.06
CA GLU A 44 4.76 -18.66 20.44
C GLU A 44 5.91 -17.93 21.15
N GLY A 45 7.16 -18.37 20.96
CA GLY A 45 8.32 -17.78 21.62
C GLY A 45 8.72 -16.41 21.06
N HIS A 46 8.37 -16.10 19.81
CA HIS A 46 8.76 -14.83 19.18
C HIS A 46 7.62 -13.83 18.98
N ALA A 47 6.37 -14.16 19.29
CA ALA A 47 5.23 -13.23 19.14
C ALA A 47 5.47 -11.90 19.89
N ASP A 48 5.88 -11.98 21.16
CA ASP A 48 6.13 -10.79 22.01
C ASP A 48 7.29 -9.92 21.49
N PHE A 49 8.20 -10.51 20.72
CA PHE A 49 9.28 -9.77 20.05
C PHE A 49 8.81 -9.18 18.73
N VAL A 50 8.11 -9.95 17.89
CA VAL A 50 7.75 -9.58 16.51
C VAL A 50 6.61 -8.58 16.43
N GLU A 51 5.56 -8.76 17.24
CA GLU A 51 4.33 -7.95 17.15
C GLU A 51 4.58 -6.46 17.41
N PRO A 52 5.38 -6.04 18.42
CA PRO A 52 5.74 -4.64 18.59
C PRO A 52 6.51 -4.05 17.40
N LEU A 53 7.38 -4.84 16.76
CA LEU A 53 8.16 -4.41 15.59
C LEU A 53 7.24 -4.20 14.37
N ARG A 54 6.32 -5.14 14.13
CA ARG A 54 5.30 -5.04 13.07
C ARG A 54 4.38 -3.85 13.28
N SER A 55 3.88 -3.67 14.50
CA SER A 55 3.03 -2.53 14.87
C SER A 55 3.72 -1.19 14.58
N ARG A 56 5.03 -1.13 14.84
CA ARG A 56 5.83 0.07 14.57
C ARG A 56 5.99 0.35 13.08
N LEU A 57 6.33 -0.66 12.26
CA LEU A 57 6.39 -0.50 10.80
C LEU A 57 5.03 -0.08 10.23
N SER A 58 3.95 -0.72 10.69
CA SER A 58 2.58 -0.41 10.26
C SER A 58 2.18 1.03 10.61
N ALA A 59 2.56 1.52 11.79
CA ALA A 59 2.35 2.92 12.16
C ALA A 59 3.14 3.88 11.25
N GLY A 60 4.34 3.48 10.80
CA GLY A 60 5.11 4.18 9.76
C GLY A 60 4.35 4.24 8.43
N ASP A 61 3.88 3.10 7.94
CA ASP A 61 3.08 2.99 6.70
C ASP A 61 1.86 3.90 6.74
N GLN A 62 1.12 3.90 7.86
CA GLN A 62 -0.05 4.77 8.03
C GLN A 62 0.30 6.26 8.03
N ARG A 63 1.49 6.67 8.48
CA ARG A 63 1.93 8.06 8.43
C ARG A 63 2.36 8.44 7.01
N ALA A 64 3.13 7.58 6.34
CA ALA A 64 3.52 7.77 4.95
C ALA A 64 2.28 7.89 4.04
N TRP A 65 1.32 6.98 4.19
CA TRP A 65 0.05 7.00 3.46
C TRP A 65 -0.76 8.27 3.71
N ARG A 66 -0.86 8.72 4.97
CA ARG A 66 -1.56 9.99 5.28
C ARG A 66 -0.87 11.20 4.66
N ALA A 67 0.46 11.23 4.67
CA ALA A 67 1.23 12.30 4.04
C ALA A 67 1.04 12.31 2.52
N GLU A 68 1.05 11.14 1.87
CA GLU A 68 0.74 11.00 0.45
C GLU A 68 -0.68 11.49 0.14
N LEU A 69 -1.69 11.05 0.91
CA LEU A 69 -3.07 11.53 0.76
C LEU A 69 -3.18 13.04 0.91
N GLU A 70 -2.44 13.66 1.83
CA GLU A 70 -2.43 15.12 1.98
C GLU A 70 -1.82 15.82 0.77
N GLN A 71 -0.73 15.29 0.21
CA GLN A 71 -0.13 15.81 -1.02
C GLN A 71 -1.08 15.68 -2.20
N VAL A 72 -1.70 14.51 -2.36
CA VAL A 72 -2.70 14.26 -3.40
C VAL A 72 -3.88 15.20 -3.29
N ARG A 73 -4.38 15.49 -2.09
CA ARG A 73 -5.47 16.47 -1.88
C ARG A 73 -5.09 17.89 -2.31
N LYS A 74 -3.81 18.25 -2.22
CA LYS A 74 -3.31 19.54 -2.71
C LYS A 74 -3.24 19.58 -4.24
N LEU A 75 -2.95 18.45 -4.88
CA LEU A 75 -2.87 18.31 -6.34
C LEU A 75 -4.24 18.16 -7.00
N HIS A 76 -5.14 17.43 -6.36
CA HIS A 76 -6.48 17.12 -6.85
C HIS A 76 -7.52 17.61 -5.84
N GLY A 77 -8.28 18.65 -6.21
CA GLY A 77 -9.34 19.22 -5.36
C GLY A 77 -10.52 18.27 -5.13
N PHE A 78 -10.68 17.25 -5.98
CA PHE A 78 -11.71 16.22 -5.86
C PHE A 78 -11.30 14.93 -6.59
N ILE A 79 -11.99 13.85 -6.26
CA ILE A 79 -11.96 12.57 -6.99
C ILE A 79 -13.37 12.36 -7.51
N LYS A 80 -13.52 12.13 -8.82
CA LYS A 80 -14.82 11.85 -9.44
C LYS A 80 -15.43 10.59 -8.83
N ALA A 81 -16.75 10.57 -8.74
CA ALA A 81 -17.47 9.34 -8.43
C ALA A 81 -17.21 8.28 -9.51
N CYS A 82 -17.44 7.01 -9.18
CA CYS A 82 -17.41 5.92 -10.15
C CYS A 82 -18.31 6.26 -11.34
N PRO A 83 -17.80 6.23 -12.58
CA PRO A 83 -18.58 6.58 -13.76
C PRO A 83 -19.75 5.63 -14.00
N GLU A 84 -19.68 4.40 -13.47
CA GLU A 84 -20.72 3.39 -13.67
C GLU A 84 -21.82 3.43 -12.59
N CYS A 85 -21.49 3.59 -11.31
CA CYS A 85 -22.46 3.51 -10.22
C CYS A 85 -22.62 4.79 -9.38
N GLY A 86 -21.84 5.84 -9.66
CA GLY A 86 -21.88 7.11 -8.94
C GLY A 86 -21.40 7.04 -7.48
N HIS A 87 -20.86 5.91 -7.02
CA HIS A 87 -20.32 5.79 -5.67
C HIS A 87 -18.90 6.33 -5.58
N LYS A 88 -18.52 6.78 -4.38
CA LYS A 88 -17.15 7.22 -4.11
C LYS A 88 -16.20 6.02 -4.27
N PRO A 89 -15.10 6.15 -5.03
CA PRO A 89 -14.10 5.10 -5.09
C PRO A 89 -13.26 5.03 -3.80
N ASP A 90 -12.73 3.84 -3.56
CA ASP A 90 -11.78 3.52 -2.51
C ASP A 90 -10.34 3.65 -3.03
N LEU A 91 -9.41 3.86 -2.09
CA LEU A 91 -7.97 4.05 -2.33
C LEU A 91 -7.17 3.08 -1.45
N GLY A 92 -5.91 2.88 -1.77
CA GLY A 92 -4.99 2.07 -0.96
C GLY A 92 -4.86 0.62 -1.41
N TYR A 93 -5.29 0.33 -2.64
CA TYR A 93 -5.08 -0.96 -3.30
C TYR A 93 -3.86 -0.90 -4.21
N GLN A 94 -3.19 -2.04 -4.38
CA GLN A 94 -2.10 -2.20 -5.34
C GLN A 94 -2.36 -3.43 -6.23
N SER A 95 -2.02 -3.31 -7.51
CA SER A 95 -2.05 -4.45 -8.42
C SER A 95 -0.87 -5.41 -8.17
N VAL A 96 -0.94 -6.62 -8.72
CA VAL A 96 0.17 -7.58 -8.68
C VAL A 96 1.43 -7.03 -9.38
N ALA A 97 1.25 -6.12 -10.34
CA ALA A 97 2.36 -5.44 -11.02
C ALA A 97 2.91 -4.23 -10.21
N GLY A 98 2.36 -3.94 -9.04
CA GLY A 98 2.79 -2.86 -8.16
C GLY A 98 2.18 -1.49 -8.49
N GLU A 99 1.15 -1.42 -9.34
CA GLU A 99 0.46 -0.16 -9.61
C GLU A 99 -0.46 0.22 -8.46
N VAL A 100 -0.48 1.50 -8.08
CA VAL A 100 -1.44 2.05 -7.12
C VAL A 100 -2.79 2.20 -7.82
N LEU A 101 -3.85 1.72 -7.18
CA LEU A 101 -5.19 1.67 -7.78
C LEU A 101 -6.17 2.61 -7.08
N VAL A 102 -7.03 3.24 -7.90
CA VAL A 102 -8.34 3.76 -7.49
C VAL A 102 -9.37 2.69 -7.84
N VAL A 103 -10.21 2.28 -6.89
CA VAL A 103 -11.06 1.10 -7.04
C VAL A 103 -12.50 1.42 -6.65
N CYS A 104 -13.49 0.92 -7.40
CA CYS A 104 -14.88 0.87 -6.95
C CYS A 104 -15.34 -0.59 -6.86
N MET A 105 -15.58 -1.06 -5.64
CA MET A 105 -16.04 -2.44 -5.34
C MET A 105 -17.56 -2.59 -5.34
N ASN A 106 -18.32 -1.54 -5.63
CA ASN A 106 -19.78 -1.54 -5.54
C ASN A 106 -20.47 -2.13 -6.79
N HIS A 107 -19.84 -3.14 -7.40
CA HIS A 107 -20.22 -3.72 -8.66
C HIS A 107 -20.29 -5.25 -8.52
N PRO A 108 -21.43 -5.89 -8.87
CA PRO A 108 -21.61 -7.33 -8.69
C PRO A 108 -20.70 -8.17 -9.59
N ASP A 109 -20.27 -7.61 -10.73
CA ASP A 109 -19.49 -8.31 -11.76
C ASP A 109 -17.98 -8.10 -11.61
N GLY A 110 -17.53 -7.49 -10.51
CA GLY A 110 -16.12 -7.21 -10.22
C GLY A 110 -15.82 -5.72 -10.11
N ALA A 111 -14.59 -5.37 -9.76
CA ALA A 111 -14.21 -4.00 -9.44
C ALA A 111 -13.94 -3.14 -10.68
N VAL A 112 -14.35 -1.86 -10.63
CA VAL A 112 -13.88 -0.85 -11.59
C VAL A 112 -12.59 -0.26 -11.04
N THR A 113 -11.49 -0.34 -11.80
CA THR A 113 -10.18 0.09 -11.34
C THR A 113 -9.49 1.00 -12.34
N GLU A 114 -8.72 1.96 -11.85
CA GLU A 114 -7.74 2.70 -12.64
C GLU A 114 -6.40 2.71 -11.90
N GLY A 115 -5.34 2.31 -12.58
CA GLY A 115 -4.00 2.18 -12.01
C GLY A 115 -3.06 3.30 -12.43
N GLY A 116 -2.05 3.56 -11.60
CA GLY A 116 -0.93 4.45 -11.91
C GLY A 116 0.31 4.08 -11.09
N GLN A 117 1.47 4.64 -11.45
CA GLN A 117 2.71 4.43 -10.70
C GLN A 117 2.70 5.12 -9.33
N SER A 118 1.76 6.04 -9.12
CA SER A 118 1.52 6.75 -7.86
C SER A 118 0.03 6.98 -7.66
N LEU A 119 -0.38 7.28 -6.42
CA LEU A 119 -1.77 7.61 -6.13
C LEU A 119 -2.27 8.83 -6.91
N ALA A 120 -1.42 9.85 -7.04
CA ALA A 120 -1.75 11.06 -7.81
C ALA A 120 -2.00 10.74 -9.29
N GLU A 121 -1.17 9.88 -9.88
CA GLU A 121 -1.35 9.45 -11.26
C GLU A 121 -2.63 8.63 -11.44
N ALA A 122 -2.91 7.68 -10.54
CA ALA A 122 -4.12 6.86 -10.58
C ALA A 122 -5.38 7.75 -10.49
N ILE A 123 -5.37 8.75 -9.60
CA ILE A 123 -6.47 9.73 -9.48
C ILE A 123 -6.58 10.62 -10.72
N ALA A 124 -5.47 11.06 -11.29
CA ALA A 124 -5.48 11.86 -12.51
C ALA A 124 -6.08 11.09 -13.69
N ARG A 125 -5.75 9.80 -13.82
CA ARG A 125 -6.33 8.90 -14.82
C ARG A 125 -7.82 8.67 -14.56
N TRP A 126 -8.19 8.37 -13.32
CA TRP A 126 -9.59 8.19 -12.91
C TRP A 126 -10.46 9.43 -13.18
N ASN A 127 -9.89 10.62 -12.98
CA ASN A 127 -10.56 11.88 -13.20
C ASN A 127 -10.63 12.31 -14.68
N ARG A 128 -10.04 11.60 -15.62
CA ARG A 128 -10.06 11.98 -17.04
C ARG A 128 -11.49 11.95 -17.59
N ASP A 129 -11.84 12.92 -18.43
CA ASP A 129 -13.20 13.04 -19.00
C ASP A 129 -13.49 11.96 -20.07
N ASP A 130 -12.45 11.41 -20.69
CA ASP A 130 -12.54 10.46 -21.81
C ASP A 130 -12.58 8.98 -21.38
N VAL A 131 -12.90 8.68 -20.13
CA VAL A 131 -13.05 7.28 -19.70
C VAL A 131 -14.36 6.75 -20.29
N ASP A 132 -14.28 6.26 -21.52
CA ASP A 132 -15.37 5.58 -22.21
C ASP A 132 -15.95 4.52 -21.27
N PRO A 133 -17.25 4.57 -20.92
CA PRO A 133 -17.90 3.56 -20.10
C PRO A 133 -17.77 2.13 -20.66
N LEU A 134 -17.27 1.95 -21.90
CA LEU A 134 -17.23 0.66 -22.57
C LEU A 134 -15.87 0.27 -23.19
N GLY A 135 -14.77 1.01 -23.01
CA GLY A 135 -13.61 0.78 -23.88
C GLY A 135 -12.25 1.27 -23.41
N SER A 136 -11.67 0.63 -22.40
CA SER A 136 -10.23 0.30 -22.34
C SER A 136 -9.91 -0.38 -21.00
N GLU A 137 -9.58 -1.67 -21.05
CA GLU A 137 -8.99 -2.50 -19.97
C GLU A 137 -9.56 -2.31 -18.54
N ARG A 138 -10.89 -2.39 -18.40
CA ARG A 138 -11.49 -2.70 -17.10
C ARG A 138 -11.28 -4.18 -16.82
N VAL A 139 -10.26 -4.50 -16.03
CA VAL A 139 -10.07 -5.88 -15.57
C VAL A 139 -11.08 -6.12 -14.44
N CYS A 140 -12.25 -6.66 -14.79
CA CYS A 140 -13.14 -7.27 -13.82
C CYS A 140 -12.41 -8.47 -13.21
N PHE A 141 -11.83 -8.28 -12.03
CA PHE A 141 -11.36 -9.42 -11.24
C PHE A 141 -12.58 -10.08 -10.60
N PRO A 142 -12.83 -11.37 -10.84
CA PRO A 142 -13.84 -12.10 -10.08
C PRO A 142 -13.42 -12.10 -8.59
N LEU A 143 -14.40 -11.89 -7.71
CA LEU A 143 -14.23 -11.99 -6.26
C LEU A 143 -13.81 -13.40 -5.83
#